data_AF-A0A0S3IU78-F1
#
_entry.id   AF-A0A0S3IU78-F1
#
_cell.length_a   1.000
_cell.length_b   1.000
_cell.length_c   1.000
_cell.angle_alpha   90.00
_cell.angle_beta   90.00
_cell.angle_gamma   90.00
#
_symmetry.space_group_name_H-M   'P 1'
#
loop_
_entity.id
_entity.type
_entity.pdbx_description
1 polymer ?
#
loop_
_entity_poly.entity_id
_entity_poly.type
_entity_poly.pdbx_seq_one_letter_code
_entity_poly.pdbx_strand_id
1 'polypeptide(L)'
;SSVQSTEIVKCLVAGTAVGLAVFALSVGAPTIMHNSAVGQTVRVAPHYAVNSRLASHTQGFQGTSMNTVMQASSSSYAGQEKATNGHGLALMGLASAALALGMFAYKNATRLMSGASDDCSSVALMAVLSGPSVTGIQKTKMAQKTVRLTTGMADANTSIAMMAVASERKVVGIKSPVFNETCDQTGITLTRFMLEVARANPDLQELESVFASIQTACKTIAKLVKRSSIDGMTGLQAGGGAVNVQGEEQKKLDVITNDVLKRALKFTGRMGVIASEEEDVPVEVDNSLDASYGNDVLVEESGGKYISVFDPLDGSSNVDAGIPVGTIFGIFAEDEDCKLGDDFFDGDMSEAMKGCLKSTLKPGTSLVAAGYALYSSATHFVFTLGAGVNGFTLDESIGEFILTHPDIKIPPRGKIYSINEANRNNWDAPMQEYIEGLATGNNRGKKVYTSRYIGSMVGDVHRTLLYGGVFGYPADTKNVNGKLRLLYEAAPMSFLVEQAGGKSTTGLVRIMDIPPKAVHQRVPLVMGGSDEIDELVELYQK
;
A
#
# COMPACT_ATOMS: atom_id res chain seq x y z
N SER A 1 -53.38 19.33 -38.79
CA SER A 1 -53.32 20.61 -38.07
C SER A 1 -52.59 20.39 -36.74
N SER A 2 -51.26 20.36 -36.71
CA SER A 2 -50.42 21.56 -36.58
C SER A 2 -50.93 22.49 -35.47
N VAL A 3 -50.48 22.26 -34.23
CA VAL A 3 -50.09 23.23 -33.18
C VAL A 3 -49.88 22.40 -31.91
N GLN A 4 -48.69 21.83 -31.72
CA GLN A 4 -48.16 21.49 -30.37
C GLN A 4 -46.67 21.10 -30.38
N SER A 5 -45.90 21.53 -31.39
CA SER A 5 -44.48 21.15 -31.55
C SER A 5 -43.54 22.37 -31.62
N THR A 6 -43.97 23.54 -31.14
CA THR A 6 -43.23 24.80 -31.31
C THR A 6 -42.86 25.50 -29.99
N GLU A 7 -43.26 24.96 -28.84
CA GLU A 7 -42.92 25.52 -27.51
C GLU A 7 -41.70 24.84 -26.85
N ILE A 8 -41.44 23.56 -27.17
CA ILE A 8 -40.33 22.80 -26.55
C ILE A 8 -38.95 23.18 -27.18
N VAL A 9 -38.93 23.72 -28.40
CA VAL A 9 -37.69 24.14 -29.08
C VAL A 9 -37.23 25.55 -28.65
N LYS A 10 -38.06 26.35 -27.98
CA LYS A 10 -37.68 27.69 -27.50
C LYS A 10 -37.03 27.70 -26.11
N CYS A 11 -37.26 26.68 -25.28
CA CYS A 11 -36.56 26.54 -24.00
C CYS A 11 -35.13 25.98 -24.13
N LEU A 12 -34.82 25.22 -25.19
CA LEU A 12 -33.47 24.68 -25.39
C LEU A 12 -32.46 25.70 -25.94
N VAL A 13 -32.92 26.77 -26.62
CA VAL A 13 -32.03 27.78 -27.22
C VAL A 13 -31.73 28.94 -26.25
N ALA A 14 -32.56 29.17 -25.23
CA ALA A 14 -32.33 30.20 -24.21
C ALA A 14 -31.38 29.75 -23.08
N GLY A 15 -31.28 28.43 -22.81
CA GLY A 15 -30.35 27.87 -21.82
C GLY A 15 -28.88 27.87 -22.24
N THR A 16 -28.60 27.89 -23.54
CA THR A 16 -27.24 27.92 -24.12
C THR A 16 -26.65 29.32 -24.28
N ALA A 17 -27.43 30.39 -24.09
CA ALA A 17 -26.96 31.77 -24.25
C ALA A 17 -26.44 32.41 -22.93
N VAL A 18 -26.72 31.82 -21.76
CA VAL A 18 -26.29 32.36 -20.45
C VAL A 18 -24.98 31.72 -19.95
N GLY A 19 -24.59 30.55 -20.47
CA GLY A 19 -23.32 29.89 -20.13
C GLY A 19 -22.08 30.43 -20.86
N LEU A 20 -22.24 31.15 -21.97
CA LEU A 20 -21.11 31.65 -22.79
C LEU A 20 -20.64 33.07 -22.43
N ALA A 21 -21.37 33.80 -21.60
CA ALA A 21 -21.04 35.19 -21.24
C ALA A 21 -20.12 35.32 -20.01
N VAL A 22 -19.82 34.22 -19.30
CA VAL A 22 -18.95 34.22 -18.10
C VAL A 22 -17.50 33.82 -18.42
N PHE A 23 -17.21 33.33 -19.64
CA PHE A 23 -15.85 32.92 -20.04
C PHE A 23 -15.07 33.97 -20.85
N ALA A 24 -15.64 35.16 -21.11
CA ALA A 24 -15.03 36.21 -21.93
C ALA A 24 -14.50 37.42 -21.13
N LEU A 25 -14.27 37.27 -19.82
CA LEU A 25 -13.70 38.31 -18.95
C LEU A 25 -12.61 37.75 -18.02
N SER A 26 -11.55 37.15 -18.57
CA SER A 26 -10.28 36.95 -17.83
C SER A 26 -9.02 36.68 -18.67
N VAL A 27 -9.02 36.94 -19.98
CA VAL A 27 -7.80 36.82 -20.80
C VAL A 27 -7.50 38.15 -21.47
N GLY A 28 -6.72 38.99 -20.78
CA GLY A 28 -6.19 40.23 -21.34
C GLY A 28 -4.80 40.01 -21.95
N ALA A 29 -4.66 40.30 -23.24
CA ALA A 29 -3.41 40.61 -23.93
C ALA A 29 -3.75 41.40 -25.21
N PRO A 30 -2.83 42.17 -25.85
CA PRO A 30 -1.51 42.66 -25.44
C PRO A 30 -1.35 44.19 -25.63
N THR A 31 -0.30 44.79 -25.06
CA THR A 31 0.17 46.13 -25.46
C THR A 31 1.54 46.01 -26.10
N ILE A 32 1.60 46.41 -27.38
CA ILE A 32 2.81 46.53 -28.20
C ILE A 32 3.51 47.84 -27.85
N MET A 33 4.80 47.79 -27.52
CA MET A 33 5.72 48.92 -27.77
C MET A 33 7.01 48.40 -28.39
N HIS A 34 7.30 48.97 -29.56
CA HIS A 34 8.55 48.87 -30.31
C HIS A 34 9.73 49.39 -29.50
N ASN A 35 10.85 48.65 -29.48
CA ASN A 35 12.15 49.28 -29.72
C ASN A 35 13.16 48.27 -30.28
N SER A 36 14.03 48.82 -31.11
CA SER A 36 14.84 48.20 -32.16
C SER A 36 16.23 47.70 -31.75
N ALA A 37 16.74 46.75 -32.55
CA ALA A 37 18.16 46.42 -32.83
C ALA A 37 18.92 45.69 -31.69
N VAL A 38 19.80 44.70 -31.84
CA VAL A 38 20.72 44.17 -32.87
C VAL A 38 20.92 42.68 -32.50
N GLY A 39 20.73 41.66 -33.33
CA GLY A 39 21.70 41.16 -34.31
C GLY A 39 22.87 40.37 -33.70
N GLN A 40 22.74 39.05 -33.45
CA GLN A 40 23.84 38.09 -33.62
C GLN A 40 23.36 36.63 -33.59
N THR A 41 23.56 35.97 -34.73
CA THR A 41 23.40 34.54 -34.99
C THR A 41 24.66 33.78 -34.58
N VAL A 42 24.52 32.66 -33.86
CA VAL A 42 25.48 31.55 -33.93
C VAL A 42 24.70 30.22 -33.96
N ARG A 43 24.80 29.51 -35.09
CA ARG A 43 24.50 28.08 -35.23
C ARG A 43 25.77 27.30 -34.89
N VAL A 44 25.64 26.18 -34.18
CA VAL A 44 26.58 25.06 -34.29
C VAL A 44 25.80 23.74 -34.27
N ALA A 45 26.06 22.91 -35.28
CA ALA A 45 25.57 21.54 -35.46
C ALA A 45 26.59 20.52 -34.90
N PRO A 46 26.24 19.23 -34.74
CA PRO A 46 26.97 18.27 -33.90
C PRO A 46 28.02 17.43 -34.66
N HIS A 47 29.04 16.92 -33.96
CA HIS A 47 29.94 15.88 -34.47
C HIS A 47 30.35 14.85 -33.39
N TYR A 48 29.89 13.61 -33.60
CA TYR A 48 30.55 12.29 -33.54
C TYR A 48 31.78 11.96 -32.66
N ALA A 49 31.69 10.75 -32.08
CA ALA A 49 32.65 9.62 -32.10
C ALA A 49 33.42 9.21 -30.82
N VAL A 50 32.97 8.06 -30.28
CA VAL A 50 33.70 6.86 -29.82
C VAL A 50 35.23 6.88 -29.89
N ASN A 51 35.91 6.55 -28.78
CA ASN A 51 37.02 5.59 -28.80
C ASN A 51 37.32 4.92 -27.46
N SER A 52 37.84 3.69 -27.57
CA SER A 52 38.10 2.70 -26.51
C SER A 52 39.61 2.40 -26.37
N ARG A 53 39.99 1.76 -25.24
CA ARG A 53 41.32 1.17 -24.86
C ARG A 53 42.34 2.20 -24.29
N LEU A 54 43.23 1.90 -23.33
CA LEU A 54 43.89 0.68 -22.88
C LEU A 54 44.48 0.87 -21.45
N ALA A 55 44.97 -0.23 -20.86
CA ALA A 55 45.32 -0.45 -19.46
C ALA A 55 46.74 -0.01 -18.99
N SER A 56 46.90 -0.09 -17.65
CA SER A 56 48.09 -0.43 -16.83
C SER A 56 49.29 0.52 -16.75
N HIS A 57 49.57 1.03 -15.53
CA HIS A 57 50.81 0.72 -14.79
C HIS A 57 50.72 1.16 -13.30
N THR A 58 51.24 0.27 -12.45
CA THR A 58 51.46 0.36 -10.99
C THR A 58 52.71 1.13 -10.58
N GLN A 59 52.67 1.80 -9.42
CA GLN A 59 53.70 2.03 -8.36
C GLN A 59 53.27 3.30 -7.60
N GLY A 60 53.16 3.42 -6.27
CA GLY A 60 53.81 2.74 -5.16
C GLY A 60 54.76 3.72 -4.46
N PHE A 61 54.31 4.53 -3.50
CA PHE A 61 55.18 5.23 -2.53
C PHE A 61 54.48 5.47 -1.18
N GLN A 62 55.18 5.10 -0.11
CA GLN A 62 54.85 5.27 1.31
C GLN A 62 55.49 6.53 1.91
N GLY A 63 54.91 6.99 3.04
CA GLY A 63 55.54 7.86 4.07
C GLY A 63 55.34 9.37 3.83
N THR A 64 55.07 10.24 4.82
CA THR A 64 55.08 10.15 6.28
C THR A 64 54.38 11.40 6.86
N SER A 65 54.03 11.32 8.15
CA SER A 65 53.39 12.31 9.05
C SER A 65 53.77 13.80 8.94
N MET A 66 52.84 14.69 9.29
CA MET A 66 53.01 15.67 10.38
C MET A 66 51.71 16.39 10.78
N ASN A 67 51.44 16.40 12.08
CA ASN A 67 50.50 17.29 12.78
C ASN A 67 51.00 18.73 12.73
N THR A 68 50.11 19.71 12.47
CA THR A 68 50.21 21.05 13.07
C THR A 68 48.81 21.64 13.30
N VAL A 69 48.58 21.98 14.56
CA VAL A 69 47.54 22.84 15.14
C VAL A 69 47.64 24.26 14.57
N MET A 70 46.52 24.92 14.26
CA MET A 70 46.42 26.38 14.45
C MET A 70 45.01 26.83 14.81
N GLN A 71 45.02 27.79 15.73
CA GLN A 71 43.92 28.36 16.49
C GLN A 71 43.05 29.34 15.70
N ALA A 72 41.88 29.56 16.31
CA ALA A 72 40.98 30.68 16.22
C ALA A 72 41.59 32.06 15.90
N SER A 73 40.83 32.86 15.16
CA SER A 73 40.65 34.27 15.49
C SER A 73 39.25 34.74 15.07
N SER A 74 38.64 35.46 16.02
CA SER A 74 37.35 36.13 16.00
C SER A 74 37.49 37.59 15.59
N SER A 75 36.53 38.12 14.84
CA SER A 75 36.08 39.52 14.94
C SER A 75 34.74 39.69 14.20
N SER A 76 33.60 39.83 14.89
CA SER A 76 32.99 41.09 15.34
C SER A 76 32.75 42.13 14.22
N TYR A 77 31.48 42.24 13.80
CA TYR A 77 30.87 43.51 13.37
C TYR A 77 29.41 43.55 13.84
N ALA A 78 29.16 44.39 14.84
CA ALA A 78 27.85 44.86 15.25
C ALA A 78 27.75 46.33 14.83
N GLY A 79 26.67 46.70 14.15
CA GLY A 79 26.31 48.07 13.82
C GLY A 79 24.80 48.21 13.90
N GLN A 80 24.36 48.96 14.91
CA GLN A 80 22.98 49.39 15.14
C GLN A 80 22.56 50.41 14.09
N GLU A 81 21.27 50.44 13.71
CA GLU A 81 20.53 51.70 13.69
C GLU A 81 19.00 51.54 13.79
N LYS A 82 18.38 52.61 14.29
CA LYS A 82 17.09 52.71 14.99
C LYS A 82 15.88 52.90 14.08
N ALA A 83 14.72 52.62 14.70
CA ALA A 83 13.35 52.90 14.26
C ALA A 83 12.99 54.40 14.20
N THR A 84 12.03 54.73 13.33
CA THR A 84 11.05 55.83 13.49
C THR A 84 9.74 55.59 12.71
N ASN A 85 8.62 55.64 13.45
CA ASN A 85 7.27 56.20 13.19
C ASN A 85 6.51 56.00 11.86
N GLY A 86 5.35 55.31 11.93
CA GLY A 86 4.03 55.93 12.20
C GLY A 86 3.26 56.69 11.07
N HIS A 87 2.03 56.20 10.83
CA HIS A 87 0.81 56.83 10.24
C HIS A 87 0.42 56.52 8.78
N GLY A 88 -0.75 55.88 8.64
CA GLY A 88 -1.54 55.73 7.42
C GLY A 88 -2.87 55.03 7.73
N LEU A 89 -3.89 55.81 8.05
CA LEU A 89 -5.24 55.43 8.46
C LEU A 89 -6.10 55.00 7.24
N ALA A 90 -7.00 54.03 7.47
CA ALA A 90 -8.37 53.89 6.96
C ALA A 90 -8.65 53.98 5.43
N LEU A 91 -9.22 52.90 4.86
CA LEU A 91 -10.48 52.97 4.11
C LEU A 91 -11.14 51.59 3.91
N MET A 92 -12.41 51.52 4.32
CA MET A 92 -13.51 50.67 3.85
C MET A 92 -13.53 49.16 4.13
N GLY A 93 -14.15 48.81 5.26
CA GLY A 93 -15.14 47.73 5.30
C GLY A 93 -16.53 48.27 4.94
N LEU A 94 -17.29 47.50 4.15
CA LEU A 94 -18.76 47.48 4.07
C LEU A 94 -19.17 46.42 3.03
N ALA A 95 -19.43 45.19 3.47
CA ALA A 95 -20.37 44.24 2.85
C ALA A 95 -20.36 42.91 3.61
N SER A 96 -21.10 42.80 4.71
CA SER A 96 -21.69 41.55 5.23
C SER A 96 -22.59 41.85 6.43
N ALA A 97 -23.61 42.67 6.18
CA ALA A 97 -24.77 42.84 7.06
C ALA A 97 -26.03 42.58 6.20
N ALA A 98 -26.11 41.37 5.65
CA ALA A 98 -27.24 40.91 4.83
C ALA A 98 -27.32 39.38 4.80
N LEU A 99 -27.26 38.72 5.97
CA LEU A 99 -27.62 37.30 6.09
C LEU A 99 -28.06 36.90 7.51
N ALA A 100 -28.58 37.87 8.28
CA ALA A 100 -29.12 37.68 9.63
C ALA A 100 -30.65 37.84 9.72
N LEU A 101 -31.36 37.83 8.58
CA LEU A 101 -32.82 38.00 8.51
C LEU A 101 -33.54 36.88 7.73
N GLY A 102 -32.85 35.75 7.47
CA GLY A 102 -33.44 34.56 6.84
C GLY A 102 -33.77 33.40 7.81
N MET A 103 -33.35 33.48 9.08
CA MET A 103 -33.47 32.37 10.05
C MET A 103 -34.69 32.45 10.98
N PHE A 104 -35.65 33.34 10.73
CA PHE A 104 -36.85 33.47 11.59
C PHE A 104 -38.17 32.98 10.94
N ALA A 105 -38.12 32.47 9.70
CA ALA A 105 -39.31 32.04 8.95
C ALA A 105 -39.39 30.54 8.63
N TYR A 106 -38.46 29.70 9.14
CA TYR A 106 -38.52 28.24 8.93
C TYR A 106 -38.86 27.43 10.21
N LYS A 107 -39.09 28.11 11.35
CA LYS A 107 -39.34 27.46 12.65
C LYS A 107 -40.81 27.33 13.06
N ASN A 108 -41.76 27.51 12.13
CA ASN A 108 -43.21 27.45 12.43
C ASN A 108 -44.05 26.62 11.45
N ALA A 109 -43.45 25.75 10.63
CA ALA A 109 -44.20 24.90 9.71
C ALA A 109 -43.69 23.45 9.73
N THR A 110 -43.77 22.79 10.89
CA THR A 110 -43.85 21.32 11.04
C THR A 110 -44.17 21.01 12.50
N ARG A 111 -45.37 21.44 12.91
CA ARG A 111 -45.99 21.03 14.17
C ARG A 111 -47.46 20.73 13.88
N LEU A 112 -47.66 19.70 13.07
CA LEU A 112 -48.92 19.00 12.80
C LEU A 112 -48.58 17.90 11.81
N MET A 113 -48.28 16.71 12.32
CA MET A 113 -48.31 15.37 11.70
C MET A 113 -47.33 14.46 12.46
N SER A 114 -47.66 14.19 13.72
CA SER A 114 -47.24 12.97 14.42
C SER A 114 -48.25 12.72 15.55
N GLY A 115 -48.84 11.53 15.56
CA GLY A 115 -49.77 11.12 16.62
C GLY A 115 -50.32 9.72 16.37
N ALA A 116 -49.83 8.77 17.18
CA ALA A 116 -50.23 7.37 17.38
C ALA A 116 -49.86 6.42 16.23
N SER A 117 -48.85 5.53 16.29
CA SER A 117 -48.32 4.65 17.34
C SER A 117 -49.33 3.65 17.91
N ASP A 118 -49.09 2.37 17.59
CA ASP A 118 -49.06 1.21 18.49
C ASP A 118 -49.80 0.00 17.90
N ASP A 119 -49.04 -1.01 17.48
CA ASP A 119 -49.35 -2.39 17.87
C ASP A 119 -48.09 -3.26 17.85
N CYS A 120 -47.79 -3.78 19.03
CA CYS A 120 -46.65 -4.61 19.34
C CYS A 120 -47.16 -6.02 19.67
N SER A 121 -46.66 -7.00 18.92
CA SER A 121 -46.31 -8.37 19.34
C SER A 121 -47.38 -9.37 19.84
N SER A 122 -47.16 -10.60 19.34
CA SER A 122 -47.33 -11.91 19.98
C SER A 122 -48.64 -12.69 19.76
N VAL A 123 -48.56 -13.76 18.96
CA VAL A 123 -49.10 -15.08 19.33
C VAL A 123 -48.16 -16.16 18.78
N ALA A 124 -47.54 -16.91 19.67
CA ALA A 124 -46.97 -18.23 19.38
C ALA A 124 -48.00 -19.32 19.72
N LEU A 125 -47.95 -20.46 19.00
CA LEU A 125 -47.81 -21.83 19.54
C LEU A 125 -48.64 -22.90 18.76
N MET A 126 -47.95 -24.04 18.48
CA MET A 126 -48.41 -25.43 18.21
C MET A 126 -49.01 -25.77 16.82
N ALA A 127 -48.82 -26.94 16.21
CA ALA A 127 -47.98 -28.13 16.42
C ALA A 127 -48.24 -29.16 15.28
N VAL A 128 -47.19 -29.88 14.85
CA VAL A 128 -47.12 -31.32 14.45
C VAL A 128 -47.87 -31.82 13.18
N LEU A 129 -47.14 -32.48 12.25
CA LEU A 129 -47.34 -33.90 11.81
C LEU A 129 -46.42 -34.36 10.63
N SER A 130 -45.56 -35.36 10.92
CA SER A 130 -45.20 -36.60 10.18
C SER A 130 -44.73 -36.66 8.69
N GLY A 131 -43.43 -37.00 8.50
CA GLY A 131 -42.69 -37.95 7.59
C GLY A 131 -43.12 -38.32 6.15
N PRO A 132 -42.41 -39.24 5.42
CA PRO A 132 -41.10 -39.87 5.67
C PRO A 132 -40.10 -39.98 4.46
N SER A 133 -38.82 -40.23 4.77
CA SER A 133 -37.78 -41.08 4.12
C SER A 133 -37.66 -41.27 2.58
N VAL A 134 -36.43 -41.09 2.04
CA VAL A 134 -35.76 -42.04 1.10
C VAL A 134 -34.23 -42.05 1.32
N THR A 135 -33.68 -43.26 1.29
CA THR A 135 -32.33 -43.75 1.58
C THR A 135 -31.34 -43.70 0.39
N GLY A 136 -30.03 -43.59 0.67
CA GLY A 136 -29.04 -44.50 0.05
C GLY A 136 -27.62 -43.99 -0.31
N ILE A 137 -26.61 -44.47 0.47
CA ILE A 137 -25.31 -45.07 0.04
C ILE A 137 -24.27 -44.09 -0.60
N GLN A 138 -22.98 -43.97 -0.22
CA GLN A 138 -21.95 -44.97 0.14
C GLN A 138 -20.78 -44.30 0.93
N LYS A 139 -20.22 -45.02 1.91
CA LYS A 139 -18.96 -44.67 2.62
C LYS A 139 -17.74 -45.21 1.85
N THR A 140 -16.68 -44.41 1.72
CA THR A 140 -15.32 -44.88 1.43
C THR A 140 -14.37 -44.41 2.53
N LYS A 141 -13.77 -45.37 3.24
CA LYS A 141 -12.75 -45.14 4.28
C LYS A 141 -11.41 -44.81 3.61
N MET A 142 -10.71 -43.77 4.08
CA MET A 142 -9.27 -43.63 3.87
C MET A 142 -8.52 -43.78 5.20
N ALA A 143 -7.39 -44.49 5.13
CA ALA A 143 -6.58 -44.94 6.24
C ALA A 143 -5.77 -43.80 6.87
N GLN A 144 -5.86 -43.67 8.20
CA GLN A 144 -4.96 -42.84 8.99
C GLN A 144 -3.63 -43.57 9.22
N LYS A 145 -2.51 -42.95 8.86
CA LYS A 145 -1.17 -43.39 9.25
C LYS A 145 -0.67 -42.48 10.35
N THR A 146 -0.75 -42.93 11.59
CA THR A 146 -0.24 -42.22 12.77
C THR A 146 1.26 -42.49 12.93
N VAL A 147 2.08 -41.45 12.90
CA VAL A 147 3.48 -41.51 13.32
C VAL A 147 3.58 -40.92 14.73
N ARG A 148 3.96 -41.75 15.72
CA ARG A 148 4.26 -41.31 17.09
C ARG A 148 5.72 -40.86 17.14
N LEU A 149 5.95 -39.59 17.44
CA LEU A 149 7.24 -39.11 17.95
C LEU A 149 7.11 -39.05 19.48
N THR A 150 7.92 -39.84 20.17
CA THR A 150 8.08 -39.80 21.62
C THR A 150 9.22 -38.83 21.95
N THR A 151 8.90 -37.70 22.57
CA THR A 151 9.86 -36.91 23.33
C THR A 151 9.36 -36.83 24.78
N GLY A 152 10.26 -37.06 25.72
CA GLY A 152 9.96 -37.14 27.15
C GLY A 152 9.86 -35.75 27.80
N MET A 153 8.96 -35.69 28.80
CA MET A 153 8.75 -34.63 29.80
C MET A 153 8.04 -33.37 29.25
N ALA A 154 6.70 -33.38 29.19
CA ALA A 154 5.75 -32.78 30.16
C ALA A 154 5.84 -31.24 30.15
N ASP A 155 4.94 -30.53 29.46
CA ASP A 155 3.56 -30.28 29.94
C ASP A 155 2.42 -30.82 29.07
N ALA A 156 1.40 -31.35 29.76
CA ALA A 156 0.19 -31.90 29.20
C ALA A 156 -0.89 -30.82 29.08
N ASN A 157 -1.11 -30.28 27.87
CA ASN A 157 -2.41 -29.87 27.31
C ASN A 157 -2.26 -29.01 26.04
N THR A 158 -1.65 -29.54 24.98
CA THR A 158 -1.85 -28.97 23.64
C THR A 158 -1.64 -30.05 22.57
N SER A 159 -2.69 -30.79 22.25
CA SER A 159 -2.72 -31.60 21.02
C SER A 159 -3.42 -30.78 19.94
N ILE A 160 -2.64 -30.02 19.16
CA ILE A 160 -3.17 -29.31 17.98
C ILE A 160 -3.24 -30.33 16.84
N ALA A 161 -4.43 -30.87 16.61
CA ALA A 161 -4.74 -31.50 15.33
C ALA A 161 -4.83 -30.38 14.27
N MET A 162 -3.78 -30.21 13.47
CA MET A 162 -3.82 -29.35 12.29
C MET A 162 -4.69 -30.00 11.21
N MET A 163 -5.92 -29.53 11.04
CA MET A 163 -6.64 -29.71 9.77
C MET A 163 -6.16 -28.64 8.80
N ALA A 164 -5.29 -29.03 7.86
CA ALA A 164 -5.08 -28.27 6.65
C ALA A 164 -6.35 -28.37 5.81
N VAL A 165 -7.26 -27.40 5.95
CA VAL A 165 -8.38 -27.22 5.02
C VAL A 165 -7.88 -26.30 3.92
N ALA A 166 -7.33 -26.90 2.85
CA ALA A 166 -7.08 -26.20 1.61
C ALA A 166 -8.41 -25.60 1.12
N SER A 167 -8.48 -24.27 1.09
CA SER A 167 -9.55 -23.55 0.42
C SER A 167 -9.35 -23.72 -1.09
N GLU A 168 -10.03 -24.67 -1.70
CA GLU A 168 -10.08 -24.82 -3.16
C GLU A 168 -11.01 -23.75 -3.77
N ARG A 169 -10.66 -22.46 -3.67
CA ARG A 169 -11.05 -21.48 -4.68
C ARG A 169 -9.86 -21.29 -5.61
N LYS A 170 -9.73 -22.23 -6.55
CA LYS A 170 -8.83 -22.10 -7.69
C LYS A 170 -9.38 -20.93 -8.53
N VAL A 171 -8.78 -19.75 -8.42
CA VAL A 171 -9.10 -18.61 -9.30
C VAL A 171 -8.99 -19.11 -10.73
N VAL A 172 -10.12 -19.20 -11.42
CA VAL A 172 -10.17 -19.45 -12.86
C VAL A 172 -9.37 -18.31 -13.48
N GLY A 173 -8.25 -18.64 -14.11
CA GLY A 173 -7.12 -17.71 -14.31
C GLY A 173 -7.53 -16.37 -14.92
N ILE A 174 -7.08 -15.29 -14.27
CA ILE A 174 -7.23 -13.92 -14.77
C ILE A 174 -6.66 -13.86 -16.19
N LYS A 175 -7.48 -13.42 -17.14
CA LYS A 175 -7.05 -13.22 -18.52
C LYS A 175 -6.11 -12.03 -18.58
N SER A 176 -4.93 -12.24 -19.14
CA SER A 176 -3.96 -11.17 -19.35
C SER A 176 -4.52 -10.08 -20.26
N PRO A 177 -4.26 -8.80 -19.97
CA PRO A 177 -4.66 -7.71 -20.84
C PRO A 177 -3.89 -7.78 -22.17
N VAL A 178 -4.53 -7.33 -23.25
CA VAL A 178 -3.94 -7.29 -24.59
C VAL A 178 -3.74 -5.84 -25.01
N PHE A 179 -2.54 -5.49 -25.47
CA PHE A 179 -2.19 -4.14 -25.92
C PHE A 179 -1.89 -4.16 -27.41
N ASN A 180 -2.90 -3.90 -28.25
CA ASN A 180 -2.75 -3.93 -29.72
C ASN A 180 -1.84 -2.82 -30.25
N GLU A 181 -1.84 -1.66 -29.59
CA GLU A 181 -1.02 -0.50 -29.96
C GLU A 181 -0.49 0.20 -28.70
N THR A 182 0.73 0.67 -28.74
CA THR A 182 1.37 1.44 -27.65
C THR A 182 1.77 2.80 -28.17
N CYS A 183 1.42 3.87 -27.47
CA CYS A 183 1.88 5.22 -27.80
C CYS A 183 3.36 5.33 -27.41
N ASP A 184 4.25 5.60 -28.36
CA ASP A 184 5.70 5.70 -28.08
C ASP A 184 6.06 6.82 -27.09
N GLN A 185 5.22 7.86 -27.01
CA GLN A 185 5.45 9.04 -26.16
C GLN A 185 4.96 8.83 -24.72
N THR A 186 3.98 7.95 -24.51
CA THR A 186 3.33 7.77 -23.19
C THR A 186 3.50 6.35 -22.64
N GLY A 187 3.69 5.34 -23.50
CA GLY A 187 3.69 3.94 -23.13
C GLY A 187 2.30 3.42 -22.71
N ILE A 188 2.30 2.40 -21.86
CA ILE A 188 1.08 1.84 -21.26
C ILE A 188 0.99 2.39 -19.83
N THR A 189 0.02 3.26 -19.57
CA THR A 189 -0.22 3.78 -18.21
C THR A 189 -0.86 2.71 -17.33
N LEU A 190 -0.69 2.80 -16.02
CA LEU A 190 -1.37 1.95 -15.04
C LEU A 190 -2.90 2.02 -15.20
N THR A 191 -3.43 3.22 -15.42
CA THR A 191 -4.85 3.44 -15.71
C THR A 191 -5.29 2.64 -16.94
N ARG A 192 -4.56 2.73 -18.05
CA ARG A 192 -4.87 1.93 -19.27
C ARG A 192 -4.74 0.43 -19.00
N PHE A 193 -3.72 0.01 -18.28
CA PHE A 193 -3.51 -1.39 -17.93
C PHE A 193 -4.71 -1.96 -17.16
N MET A 194 -5.17 -1.26 -16.10
CA MET A 194 -6.30 -1.69 -15.29
C MET A 194 -7.62 -1.68 -16.07
N LEU A 195 -7.82 -0.71 -16.97
CA LEU A 195 -8.98 -0.70 -17.87
C LEU A 195 -9.01 -1.95 -18.78
N GLU A 196 -7.89 -2.34 -19.37
CA GLU A 196 -7.85 -3.56 -20.20
C GLU A 196 -8.02 -4.84 -19.37
N VAL A 197 -7.49 -4.87 -18.15
CA VAL A 197 -7.74 -5.98 -17.20
C VAL A 197 -9.24 -6.09 -16.89
N ALA A 198 -9.90 -4.98 -16.55
CA ALA A 198 -11.34 -4.96 -16.26
C ALA A 198 -12.19 -5.37 -17.48
N ARG A 199 -11.81 -4.96 -18.69
CA ARG A 199 -12.48 -5.37 -19.94
C ARG A 199 -12.37 -6.87 -20.19
N ALA A 200 -11.21 -7.46 -19.91
CA ALA A 200 -10.99 -8.90 -20.09
C ALA A 200 -11.59 -9.75 -18.95
N ASN A 201 -11.73 -9.15 -17.76
CA ASN A 201 -12.17 -9.80 -16.52
C ASN A 201 -13.23 -8.94 -15.82
N PRO A 202 -14.51 -9.04 -16.23
CA PRO A 202 -15.59 -8.22 -15.67
C PRO A 202 -15.72 -8.29 -14.15
N ASP A 203 -15.41 -9.44 -13.55
CA ASP A 203 -15.44 -9.64 -12.09
C ASP A 203 -14.42 -8.76 -11.33
N LEU A 204 -13.42 -8.21 -12.02
CA LEU A 204 -12.40 -7.32 -11.46
C LEU A 204 -12.66 -5.85 -11.75
N GLN A 205 -13.82 -5.49 -12.32
CA GLN A 205 -14.12 -4.13 -12.73
C GLN A 205 -14.01 -3.12 -11.57
N GLU A 206 -14.41 -3.51 -10.35
CA GLU A 206 -14.33 -2.63 -9.19
C GLU A 206 -12.90 -2.42 -8.67
N LEU A 207 -11.96 -3.34 -8.96
CA LEU A 207 -10.56 -3.14 -8.61
C LEU A 207 -9.91 -2.00 -9.41
N GLU A 208 -10.44 -1.65 -10.58
CA GLU A 208 -9.93 -0.53 -11.37
C GLU A 208 -10.01 0.79 -10.58
N SER A 209 -11.14 1.08 -9.94
CA SER A 209 -11.31 2.29 -9.13
C SER A 209 -10.47 2.26 -7.85
N VAL A 210 -10.32 1.08 -7.23
CA VAL A 210 -9.45 0.89 -6.07
C VAL A 210 -8.00 1.20 -6.44
N PHE A 211 -7.50 0.66 -7.55
CA PHE A 211 -6.15 0.94 -8.02
C PHE A 211 -5.97 2.40 -8.46
N ALA A 212 -6.99 3.03 -9.03
CA ALA A 212 -6.99 4.46 -9.35
C ALA A 212 -6.78 5.34 -8.10
N SER A 213 -7.45 5.00 -7.00
CA SER A 213 -7.24 5.65 -5.70
C SER A 213 -5.85 5.38 -5.12
N ILE A 214 -5.40 4.12 -5.12
CA ILE A 214 -4.08 3.74 -4.59
C ILE A 214 -2.96 4.46 -5.36
N GLN A 215 -2.99 4.47 -6.70
CA GLN A 215 -1.95 5.15 -7.47
C GLN A 215 -1.91 6.66 -7.18
N THR A 216 -3.07 7.28 -6.94
CA THR A 216 -3.16 8.70 -6.59
C THR A 216 -2.59 8.97 -5.19
N ALA A 217 -2.87 8.09 -4.23
CA ALA A 217 -2.26 8.13 -2.90
C ALA A 217 -0.74 8.00 -3.00
N CYS A 218 -0.21 7.01 -3.74
CA CYS A 218 1.22 6.82 -3.92
C CYS A 218 1.90 8.02 -4.60
N LYS A 219 1.27 8.67 -5.59
CA LYS A 219 1.79 9.91 -6.18
C LYS A 219 1.88 11.05 -5.15
N THR A 220 0.87 11.14 -4.29
CA THR A 220 0.83 12.13 -3.19
C THR A 220 1.94 11.86 -2.17
N ILE A 221 2.09 10.61 -1.73
CA ILE A 221 3.13 10.19 -0.78
C ILE A 221 4.53 10.41 -1.38
N ALA A 222 4.74 10.06 -2.66
CA ALA A 222 6.02 10.30 -3.34
C ALA A 222 6.41 11.78 -3.31
N LYS A 223 5.45 12.70 -3.51
CA LYS A 223 5.68 14.15 -3.39
C LYS A 223 6.04 14.54 -1.95
N LEU A 224 5.34 14.00 -0.95
CA LEU A 224 5.60 14.29 0.47
C LEU A 224 6.99 13.81 0.90
N VAL A 225 7.36 12.57 0.55
CA VAL A 225 8.66 11.99 0.87
C VAL A 225 9.79 12.84 0.26
N LYS A 226 9.69 13.21 -1.02
CA LYS A 226 10.70 14.03 -1.73
C LYS A 226 10.90 15.41 -1.13
N ARG A 227 9.87 15.98 -0.51
CA ARG A 227 9.90 17.33 0.05
C ARG A 227 10.03 17.35 1.58
N SER A 228 10.07 16.18 2.22
CA SER A 228 10.00 16.04 3.68
C SER A 228 10.97 16.95 4.43
N SER A 229 12.22 17.04 3.97
CA SER A 229 13.25 17.89 4.60
C SER A 229 13.04 19.40 4.37
N ILE A 230 12.40 19.78 3.25
CA ILE A 230 12.09 21.19 2.92
C ILE A 230 10.89 21.66 3.73
N ASP A 231 9.86 20.80 3.83
CA ASP A 231 8.58 21.15 4.45
C ASP A 231 8.60 20.91 5.98
N GLY A 232 9.76 20.56 6.56
CA GLY A 232 9.92 20.34 8.01
C GLY A 232 9.13 19.15 8.54
N MET A 233 8.87 18.17 7.68
CA MET A 233 8.13 16.93 7.98
C MET A 233 9.06 15.82 8.51
N THR A 234 10.37 16.04 8.43
CA THR A 234 11.42 15.20 9.03
C THR A 234 11.47 15.38 10.55
N GLY A 235 11.79 14.32 11.28
CA GLY A 235 11.87 14.30 12.75
C GLY A 235 10.54 14.15 13.49
N LEU A 236 10.62 14.27 14.82
CA LEU A 236 9.52 13.99 15.75
C LEU A 236 8.39 15.02 15.65
N GLN A 237 7.17 14.60 15.99
CA GLN A 237 6.07 15.53 16.28
C GLN A 237 6.51 16.49 17.39
N ALA A 238 6.24 17.79 17.22
CA ALA A 238 6.65 18.79 18.21
C ALA A 238 5.97 18.49 19.56
N GLY A 239 6.75 18.09 20.57
CA GLY A 239 6.23 17.73 21.90
C GLY A 239 6.69 16.37 22.47
N GLY A 240 7.51 15.61 21.74
CA GLY A 240 7.83 14.22 22.08
C GLY A 240 6.77 13.32 21.45
N GLY A 241 7.16 12.58 20.41
CA GLY A 241 6.24 11.86 19.54
C GLY A 241 5.32 10.90 20.29
N ALA A 242 4.07 10.76 19.82
CA ALA A 242 3.25 9.65 20.24
C ALA A 242 3.99 8.34 19.93
N VAL A 243 4.07 7.45 20.92
CA VAL A 243 4.57 6.09 20.71
C VAL A 243 3.41 5.29 20.14
N ASN A 244 3.59 4.69 18.96
CA ASN A 244 2.55 3.84 18.37
C ASN A 244 2.37 2.55 19.22
N VAL A 245 1.29 1.79 19.00
CA VAL A 245 1.02 0.53 19.73
C VAL A 245 2.11 -0.53 19.64
N GLN A 246 3.04 -0.35 18.70
CA GLN A 246 4.15 -1.25 18.46
C GLN A 246 5.43 -0.81 19.18
N GLY A 247 5.35 0.26 19.97
CA GLY A 247 6.46 0.79 20.77
C GLY A 247 7.47 1.61 19.97
N GLU A 248 7.13 2.01 18.74
CA GLU A 248 7.97 2.81 17.85
C GLU A 248 7.55 4.29 17.93
N GLU A 249 8.52 5.22 17.82
CA GLU A 249 8.24 6.65 17.84
C GLU A 249 7.59 7.08 16.51
N GLN A 250 6.33 7.52 16.56
CA GLN A 250 5.57 7.85 15.36
C GLN A 250 6.10 9.15 14.73
N LYS A 251 6.54 9.09 13.46
CA LYS A 251 6.99 10.28 12.74
C LYS A 251 5.79 11.03 12.15
N LYS A 252 5.94 12.34 11.96
CA LYS A 252 4.89 13.18 11.35
C LYS A 252 4.43 12.64 9.99
N LEU A 253 5.37 12.12 9.21
CA LEU A 253 5.09 11.63 7.86
C LEU A 253 4.24 10.35 7.89
N ASP A 254 4.40 9.51 8.90
CA ASP A 254 3.64 8.26 9.05
C ASP A 254 2.14 8.55 9.23
N VAL A 255 1.82 9.48 10.12
CA VAL A 255 0.43 9.95 10.33
C VAL A 255 -0.17 10.52 9.05
N ILE A 256 0.58 11.37 8.33
CA ILE A 256 0.09 12.02 7.10
C ILE A 256 -0.14 10.98 6.00
N THR A 257 0.79 10.03 5.81
CA THR A 257 0.71 9.01 4.77
C THR A 257 -0.40 8.00 5.05
N ASN A 258 -0.61 7.61 6.31
CA ASN A 258 -1.77 6.84 6.75
C ASN A 258 -3.08 7.54 6.36
N ASP A 259 -3.22 8.82 6.69
CA ASP A 259 -4.39 9.64 6.38
C ASP A 259 -4.68 9.74 4.88
N VAL A 260 -3.62 9.87 4.06
CA VAL A 260 -3.73 9.92 2.59
C VAL A 260 -4.29 8.61 2.05
N LEU A 261 -3.75 7.46 2.48
CA LEU A 261 -4.22 6.15 2.02
C LEU A 261 -5.63 5.83 2.53
N LYS A 262 -5.91 6.06 3.82
CA LYS A 262 -7.25 5.86 4.41
C LYS A 262 -8.31 6.62 3.63
N ARG A 263 -8.09 7.90 3.36
CA ARG A 263 -9.05 8.72 2.61
C ARG A 263 -9.18 8.26 1.16
N ALA A 264 -8.06 7.99 0.48
CA ALA A 264 -8.08 7.53 -0.91
C ALA A 264 -8.88 6.23 -1.08
N LEU A 265 -8.70 5.28 -0.16
CA LEU A 265 -9.40 3.99 -0.16
C LEU A 265 -10.86 4.14 0.30
N LYS A 266 -11.13 4.88 1.37
CA LYS A 266 -12.50 5.15 1.87
C LYS A 266 -13.39 5.73 0.77
N PHE A 267 -12.92 6.74 0.05
CA PHE A 267 -13.73 7.43 -0.95
C PHE A 267 -13.88 6.67 -2.27
N THR A 268 -13.37 5.44 -2.38
CA THR A 268 -13.73 4.55 -3.50
C THR A 268 -15.18 4.08 -3.41
N GLY A 269 -15.76 4.05 -2.21
CA GLY A 269 -17.06 3.41 -1.95
C GLY A 269 -17.01 1.87 -2.03
N ARG A 270 -15.81 1.28 -2.08
CA ARG A 270 -15.61 -0.17 -2.32
C ARG A 270 -14.99 -0.91 -1.12
N MET A 271 -14.64 -0.19 -0.05
CA MET A 271 -13.96 -0.75 1.11
C MET A 271 -14.99 -1.00 2.22
N GLY A 272 -15.05 -2.20 2.79
CA GLY A 272 -15.83 -2.49 3.99
C GLY A 272 -14.99 -2.25 5.26
N VAL A 273 -13.71 -2.64 5.22
CA VAL A 273 -12.78 -2.50 6.34
C VAL A 273 -11.41 -2.05 5.84
N ILE A 274 -10.77 -1.17 6.61
CA ILE A 274 -9.39 -0.73 6.40
C ILE A 274 -8.57 -1.03 7.65
N ALA A 275 -7.46 -1.75 7.49
CA ALA A 275 -6.48 -1.98 8.55
C ALA A 275 -5.12 -1.40 8.13
N SER A 276 -4.52 -0.65 9.04
CA SER A 276 -3.24 0.04 8.83
C SER A 276 -2.26 -0.36 9.91
N GLU A 277 -0.97 -0.37 9.57
CA GLU A 277 0.11 -0.52 10.56
C GLU A 277 0.03 0.56 11.66
N GLU A 278 -0.44 1.76 11.31
CA GLU A 278 -0.51 2.96 12.16
C GLU A 278 -1.80 3.06 12.99
N GLU A 279 -2.68 2.06 12.93
CA GLU A 279 -3.95 2.04 13.66
C GLU A 279 -4.05 0.81 14.57
N ASP A 280 -4.50 1.00 15.80
CA ASP A 280 -4.58 -0.06 16.80
C ASP A 280 -5.55 -1.18 16.39
N VAL A 281 -6.66 -0.78 15.77
CA VAL A 281 -7.76 -1.65 15.36
C VAL A 281 -8.18 -1.36 13.92
N PRO A 282 -8.71 -2.35 13.19
CA PRO A 282 -9.30 -2.11 11.88
C PRO A 282 -10.47 -1.11 11.97
N VAL A 283 -10.60 -0.30 10.93
CA VAL A 283 -11.61 0.75 10.81
C VAL A 283 -12.67 0.31 9.82
N GLU A 284 -13.92 0.21 10.30
CA GLU A 284 -15.08 0.01 9.44
C GLU A 284 -15.32 1.25 8.57
N VAL A 285 -15.64 1.03 7.30
CA VAL A 285 -15.88 2.09 6.34
C VAL A 285 -17.38 2.22 6.10
N ASP A 286 -17.90 3.36 6.53
CA ASP A 286 -19.25 3.77 6.15
C ASP A 286 -19.29 4.15 4.66
N ASN A 287 -20.00 3.34 3.88
CA ASN A 287 -20.27 3.55 2.46
C ASN A 287 -21.66 4.15 2.20
N SER A 288 -22.36 4.63 3.25
CA SER A 288 -23.65 5.28 3.07
C SER A 288 -23.53 6.49 2.15
N LEU A 289 -24.44 6.56 1.18
CA LEU A 289 -24.54 7.70 0.29
C LEU A 289 -25.16 8.87 1.05
N ASP A 290 -24.69 10.09 0.74
CA ASP A 290 -25.30 11.30 1.28
C ASP A 290 -26.78 11.35 0.86
N ALA A 291 -27.66 11.64 1.82
CA ALA A 291 -29.11 11.66 1.62
C ALA A 291 -29.55 12.60 0.49
N SER A 292 -28.73 13.60 0.13
CA SER A 292 -28.98 14.52 -0.98
C SER A 292 -28.89 13.87 -2.37
N TYR A 293 -28.22 12.72 -2.50
CA TYR A 293 -28.16 12.00 -3.78
C TYR A 293 -29.48 11.26 -4.12
N GLY A 294 -30.38 11.05 -3.14
CA GLY A 294 -31.77 10.64 -3.37
C GLY A 294 -31.99 9.30 -4.07
N ASN A 295 -33.24 9.05 -4.50
CA ASN A 295 -33.69 7.83 -5.20
C ASN A 295 -33.22 7.73 -6.67
N ASP A 296 -32.43 8.69 -7.15
CA ASP A 296 -31.99 8.78 -8.54
C ASP A 296 -30.63 8.08 -8.78
N VAL A 297 -30.11 7.38 -7.77
CA VAL A 297 -28.83 6.68 -7.81
C VAL A 297 -29.02 5.19 -8.09
N LEU A 298 -28.51 4.71 -9.23
CA LEU A 298 -28.47 3.29 -9.60
C LEU A 298 -27.23 2.57 -9.03
N VAL A 299 -26.82 2.88 -7.80
CA VAL A 299 -25.68 2.23 -7.15
C VAL A 299 -26.24 1.12 -6.26
N GLU A 300 -25.72 -0.09 -6.41
CA GLU A 300 -26.06 -1.19 -5.50
C GLU A 300 -25.75 -0.75 -4.06
N GLU A 301 -26.74 -0.84 -3.16
CA GLU A 301 -26.54 -0.66 -1.71
C GLU A 301 -25.64 -1.75 -1.09
N SER A 302 -25.11 -2.67 -1.91
CA SER A 302 -24.18 -3.69 -1.44
C SER A 302 -22.94 -3.00 -0.86
N GLY A 303 -22.71 -3.21 0.43
CA GLY A 303 -21.58 -2.67 1.18
C GLY A 303 -20.20 -2.97 0.56
N GLY A 304 -19.15 -2.44 1.18
CA GLY A 304 -17.82 -2.42 0.61
C GLY A 304 -17.20 -3.80 0.37
N LYS A 305 -17.20 -4.26 -0.88
CA LYS A 305 -16.77 -5.59 -1.33
C LYS A 305 -15.32 -5.97 -1.02
N TYR A 306 -14.47 -5.03 -0.59
CA TYR A 306 -13.05 -5.27 -0.34
C TYR A 306 -12.62 -4.86 1.07
N ILE A 307 -11.58 -5.52 1.55
CA ILE A 307 -10.86 -5.16 2.77
C ILE A 307 -9.45 -4.78 2.38
N SER A 308 -8.96 -3.63 2.84
CA SER A 308 -7.59 -3.20 2.59
C SER A 308 -6.74 -3.32 3.85
N VAL A 309 -5.56 -3.91 3.69
CA VAL A 309 -4.46 -3.90 4.67
C VAL A 309 -3.30 -3.09 4.08
N PHE A 310 -2.68 -2.18 4.84
CA PHE A 310 -1.50 -1.48 4.33
C PHE A 310 -0.51 -1.04 5.42
N ASP A 311 0.74 -0.92 5.00
CA ASP A 311 1.79 -0.14 5.67
C ASP A 311 1.95 1.16 4.88
N PRO A 312 1.59 2.32 5.46
CA PRO A 312 1.61 3.57 4.72
C PRO A 312 3.02 4.04 4.37
N LEU A 313 4.03 3.73 5.21
CA LEU A 313 5.40 4.15 5.01
C LEU A 313 6.44 3.19 5.64
N ASP A 314 6.71 2.07 4.97
CA ASP A 314 7.83 1.18 5.29
C ASP A 314 9.16 1.94 5.26
N GLY A 315 9.94 1.72 6.32
CA GLY A 315 11.25 2.33 6.47
C GLY A 315 11.20 3.81 6.82
N SER A 316 10.10 4.32 7.41
CA SER A 316 9.97 5.74 7.82
C SER A 316 11.16 6.28 8.64
N SER A 317 11.79 5.41 9.44
CA SER A 317 13.04 5.69 10.16
C SER A 317 14.16 6.23 9.25
N ASN A 318 14.20 5.81 7.98
CA ASN A 318 15.22 6.11 6.97
C ASN A 318 14.95 7.38 6.15
N VAL A 319 13.78 8.02 6.28
CA VAL A 319 13.41 9.22 5.51
C VAL A 319 14.43 10.34 5.72
N ASP A 320 14.84 10.57 6.97
CA ASP A 320 15.78 11.65 7.32
C ASP A 320 17.19 11.42 6.72
N ALA A 321 17.53 10.17 6.40
CA ALA A 321 18.79 9.78 5.77
C ALA A 321 18.73 9.79 4.24
N GLY A 322 17.58 10.09 3.63
CA GLY A 322 17.40 10.07 2.17
C GLY A 322 17.55 8.68 1.55
N ILE A 323 17.31 7.63 2.34
CA ILE A 323 17.37 6.22 1.93
C ILE A 323 15.99 5.79 1.38
N PRO A 324 15.91 4.80 0.48
CA PRO A 324 14.63 4.36 -0.07
C PRO A 324 13.63 3.92 1.01
N VAL A 325 12.37 4.30 0.82
CA VAL A 325 11.21 3.96 1.65
C VAL A 325 10.04 3.57 0.75
N GLY A 326 8.94 3.07 1.29
CA GLY A 326 7.82 2.65 0.44
C GLY A 326 6.47 2.52 1.13
N THR A 327 5.44 2.24 0.35
CA THR A 327 4.10 1.89 0.85
C THR A 327 3.83 0.43 0.47
N ILE A 328 3.22 -0.36 1.34
CA ILE A 328 2.82 -1.74 1.07
C ILE A 328 1.31 -1.85 1.20
N PHE A 329 0.65 -2.58 0.32
CA PHE A 329 -0.80 -2.81 0.42
C PHE A 329 -1.18 -4.23 0.01
N GLY A 330 -2.24 -4.74 0.63
CA GLY A 330 -2.94 -5.97 0.28
C GLY A 330 -4.44 -5.73 0.26
N ILE A 331 -5.13 -6.36 -0.68
CA ILE A 331 -6.58 -6.28 -0.84
C ILE A 331 -7.14 -7.70 -0.73
N PHE A 332 -8.10 -7.88 0.16
CA PHE A 332 -8.92 -9.09 0.26
C PHE A 332 -10.31 -8.81 -0.32
N ALA A 333 -10.95 -9.84 -0.87
CA ALA A 333 -12.38 -9.80 -1.06
C ALA A 333 -13.08 -9.98 0.29
N GLU A 334 -14.18 -9.27 0.50
CA GLU A 334 -15.11 -9.59 1.57
C GLU A 334 -15.77 -10.95 1.24
N ASP A 335 -15.76 -11.86 2.20
CA ASP A 335 -16.42 -13.16 2.05
C ASP A 335 -17.51 -13.23 3.11
N GLU A 336 -18.69 -13.72 2.74
CA GLU A 336 -19.78 -13.97 3.70
C GLU A 336 -19.43 -15.07 4.71
N ASP A 337 -18.57 -16.03 4.29
CA ASP A 337 -18.19 -17.19 5.10
C ASP A 337 -16.92 -16.93 5.93
N CYS A 338 -17.05 -16.21 7.04
CA CYS A 338 -15.96 -16.14 8.02
C CYS A 338 -15.82 -17.47 8.78
N LYS A 339 -14.60 -18.01 8.85
CA LYS A 339 -14.28 -19.28 9.55
C LYS A 339 -13.85 -19.11 11.01
N LEU A 340 -13.77 -17.89 11.52
CA LEU A 340 -13.43 -17.62 12.92
C LEU A 340 -14.70 -17.74 13.77
N GLY A 341 -14.71 -18.71 14.69
CA GLY A 341 -15.78 -18.88 15.66
C GLY A 341 -15.82 -17.74 16.67
N ASP A 342 -16.97 -17.56 17.34
CA ASP A 342 -17.14 -16.50 18.34
C ASP A 342 -16.25 -16.70 19.57
N ASP A 343 -15.77 -17.93 19.79
CA ASP A 343 -14.82 -18.33 20.83
C ASP A 343 -13.39 -17.83 20.60
N PHE A 344 -13.09 -17.31 19.41
CA PHE A 344 -11.80 -16.71 19.08
C PHE A 344 -11.63 -15.32 19.73
N PHE A 345 -12.73 -14.64 20.04
CA PHE A 345 -12.75 -13.25 20.49
C PHE A 345 -12.99 -13.17 22.00
N ASP A 346 -12.34 -12.20 22.65
CA ASP A 346 -12.62 -11.93 24.06
C ASP A 346 -14.07 -11.43 24.25
N GLY A 347 -14.68 -11.78 25.38
CA GLY A 347 -16.12 -11.61 25.63
C GLY A 347 -16.60 -10.16 25.64
N ASP A 348 -15.69 -9.20 25.86
CA ASP A 348 -16.00 -7.78 26.04
C ASP A 348 -15.96 -6.95 24.73
N MET A 349 -15.72 -7.55 23.57
CA MET A 349 -15.65 -6.82 22.30
C MET A 349 -17.03 -6.59 21.65
N SER A 350 -17.22 -5.42 21.02
CA SER A 350 -18.43 -5.10 20.27
C SER A 350 -18.60 -6.00 19.03
N GLU A 351 -19.84 -6.28 18.64
CA GLU A 351 -20.13 -7.10 17.46
C GLU A 351 -19.56 -6.50 16.16
N ALA A 352 -19.55 -5.17 16.03
CA ALA A 352 -18.92 -4.47 14.91
C ALA A 352 -17.40 -4.72 14.86
N MET A 353 -16.71 -4.68 16.02
CA MET A 353 -15.29 -4.97 16.10
C MET A 353 -14.99 -6.45 15.79
N LYS A 354 -15.80 -7.38 16.30
CA LYS A 354 -15.70 -8.80 15.94
C LYS A 354 -15.87 -9.01 14.44
N GLY A 355 -16.85 -8.34 13.81
CA GLY A 355 -17.04 -8.35 12.36
C GLY A 355 -15.81 -7.85 11.60
N CYS A 356 -15.26 -6.69 11.99
CA CYS A 356 -14.06 -6.15 11.37
C CYS A 356 -12.85 -7.09 11.45
N LEU A 357 -12.64 -7.71 12.62
CA LEU A 357 -11.55 -8.67 12.82
C LEU A 357 -11.77 -9.96 12.03
N LYS A 358 -13.01 -10.47 11.99
CA LYS A 358 -13.41 -11.61 11.16
C LYS A 358 -13.11 -11.38 9.67
N SER A 359 -13.34 -10.16 9.19
CA SER A 359 -13.05 -9.76 7.81
C SER A 359 -11.54 -9.63 7.57
N THR A 360 -10.78 -9.10 8.53
CA THR A 360 -9.36 -8.76 8.34
C THR A 360 -8.40 -9.94 8.57
N LEU A 361 -8.70 -10.85 9.51
CA LEU A 361 -7.82 -11.94 9.93
C LEU A 361 -7.89 -13.14 8.95
N LYS A 362 -7.48 -12.90 7.70
CA LYS A 362 -7.44 -13.90 6.63
C LYS A 362 -6.00 -14.28 6.27
N PRO A 363 -5.73 -15.56 5.93
CA PRO A 363 -4.40 -15.96 5.45
C PRO A 363 -4.06 -15.24 4.14
N GLY A 364 -2.77 -15.08 3.86
CA GLY A 364 -2.30 -14.41 2.65
C GLY A 364 -2.82 -15.04 1.35
N THR A 365 -3.11 -16.35 1.36
CA THR A 365 -3.76 -17.05 0.23
C THR A 365 -5.13 -16.49 -0.17
N SER A 366 -5.79 -15.70 0.69
CA SER A 366 -7.06 -15.02 0.38
C SER A 366 -6.89 -13.63 -0.27
N LEU A 367 -5.67 -13.15 -0.47
CA LEU A 367 -5.42 -11.88 -1.15
C LEU A 367 -5.88 -11.95 -2.61
N VAL A 368 -6.67 -10.97 -3.05
CA VAL A 368 -7.08 -10.81 -4.46
C VAL A 368 -6.15 -9.86 -5.21
N ALA A 369 -5.48 -8.96 -4.48
CA ALA A 369 -4.41 -8.12 -5.01
C ALA A 369 -3.40 -7.78 -3.90
N ALA A 370 -2.16 -7.53 -4.28
CA ALA A 370 -1.16 -6.95 -3.40
C ALA A 370 -0.14 -6.15 -4.21
N GLY A 371 0.51 -5.19 -3.57
CA GLY A 371 1.53 -4.38 -4.20
C GLY A 371 2.32 -3.53 -3.24
N TYR A 372 3.28 -2.81 -3.79
CA TYR A 372 4.00 -1.76 -3.11
C TYR A 372 4.31 -0.60 -4.05
N ALA A 373 4.50 0.58 -3.45
CA ALA A 373 5.17 1.70 -4.09
C ALA A 373 6.54 1.92 -3.45
N LEU A 374 7.59 1.97 -4.25
CA LEU A 374 8.95 2.29 -3.81
C LEU A 374 9.25 3.75 -4.11
N TYR A 375 9.60 4.53 -3.08
CA TYR A 375 10.03 5.92 -3.18
C TYR A 375 11.56 5.98 -3.09
N SER A 376 12.22 6.02 -4.25
CA SER A 376 13.68 6.02 -4.36
C SER A 376 14.13 7.08 -5.38
N SER A 377 15.29 6.86 -6.00
CA SER A 377 15.78 7.63 -7.16
C SER A 377 14.72 7.80 -8.26
N ALA A 378 13.85 6.81 -8.43
CA ALA A 378 12.58 6.91 -9.13
C ALA A 378 11.47 6.34 -8.24
N THR A 379 10.23 6.69 -8.55
CA THR A 379 9.06 6.08 -7.89
C THR A 379 8.58 4.90 -8.71
N HIS A 380 8.58 3.70 -8.13
CA HIS A 380 8.07 2.49 -8.75
C HIS A 380 6.78 2.04 -8.11
N PHE A 381 5.87 1.47 -8.89
CA PHE A 381 4.62 0.86 -8.42
C PHE A 381 4.58 -0.57 -8.93
N VAL A 382 4.60 -1.55 -8.04
CA VAL A 382 4.68 -2.98 -8.37
C VAL A 382 3.53 -3.70 -7.73
N PHE A 383 2.79 -4.50 -8.49
CA PHE A 383 1.64 -5.22 -7.96
C PHE A 383 1.38 -6.56 -8.67
N THR A 384 0.52 -7.36 -8.04
CA THR A 384 -0.07 -8.58 -8.59
C THR A 384 -1.57 -8.63 -8.30
N LEU A 385 -2.32 -9.26 -9.20
CA LEU A 385 -3.72 -9.65 -9.01
C LEU A 385 -3.84 -11.18 -8.82
N GLY A 386 -2.73 -11.90 -8.63
CA GLY A 386 -2.70 -13.37 -8.61
C GLY A 386 -2.42 -14.03 -9.96
N ALA A 387 -2.06 -13.25 -10.98
CA ALA A 387 -1.65 -13.74 -12.31
C ALA A 387 -0.41 -12.99 -12.81
N GLY A 388 0.72 -13.23 -12.14
CA GLY A 388 2.00 -12.58 -12.44
C GLY A 388 2.14 -11.21 -11.78
N VAL A 389 3.32 -10.60 -11.95
CA VAL A 389 3.71 -9.35 -11.29
C VAL A 389 4.08 -8.31 -12.33
N ASN A 390 3.59 -7.09 -12.20
CA ASN A 390 3.90 -6.00 -13.12
C ASN A 390 4.43 -4.78 -12.36
N GLY A 391 5.45 -4.14 -12.94
CA GLY A 391 6.10 -2.96 -12.38
C GLY A 391 5.98 -1.75 -13.31
N PHE A 392 5.62 -0.63 -12.71
CA PHE A 392 5.46 0.66 -13.36
C PHE A 392 6.43 1.67 -12.75
N THR A 393 6.84 2.66 -13.54
CA THR A 393 7.65 3.79 -13.07
C THR A 393 6.87 5.08 -13.26
N LEU A 394 6.87 5.95 -12.25
CA LEU A 394 6.23 7.25 -12.33
C LEU A 394 7.01 8.17 -13.29
N ASP A 395 6.35 8.63 -14.35
CA ASP A 395 6.81 9.77 -15.13
C ASP A 395 6.27 11.05 -14.48
N GLU A 396 7.18 11.83 -13.89
CA GLU A 396 6.85 13.07 -13.19
C GLU A 396 6.44 14.22 -14.11
N SER A 397 6.78 14.15 -15.40
CA SER A 397 6.45 15.20 -16.37
C SER A 397 4.95 15.23 -16.69
N ILE A 398 4.30 14.05 -16.69
CA ILE A 398 2.87 13.89 -16.97
C ILE A 398 2.07 13.38 -15.75
N GLY A 399 2.74 12.92 -14.70
CA GLY A 399 2.10 12.44 -13.47
C GLY A 399 1.45 11.07 -13.60
N GLU A 400 1.98 10.20 -14.46
CA GLU A 400 1.42 8.87 -14.76
C GLU A 400 2.42 7.74 -14.50
N PHE A 401 1.93 6.61 -14.01
CA PHE A 401 2.73 5.39 -13.86
C PHE A 401 2.77 4.64 -15.20
N ILE A 402 3.96 4.48 -15.77
CA ILE A 402 4.18 3.84 -17.07
C ILE A 402 4.73 2.44 -16.87
N LEU A 403 4.19 1.44 -17.57
CA LEU A 403 4.65 0.06 -17.52
C LEU A 403 6.10 -0.03 -18.00
N THR A 404 7.00 -0.45 -17.12
CA THR A 404 8.44 -0.56 -17.40
C THR A 404 8.97 -1.97 -17.18
N HIS A 405 8.28 -2.77 -16.36
CA HIS A 405 8.67 -4.13 -15.99
C HIS A 405 7.45 -5.06 -16.12
N PRO A 406 7.07 -5.48 -17.34
CA PRO A 406 6.02 -6.46 -17.54
C PRO A 406 6.47 -7.86 -17.07
N ASP A 407 5.56 -8.62 -16.47
CA ASP A 407 5.76 -10.03 -16.06
C ASP A 407 7.09 -10.28 -15.32
N ILE A 408 7.29 -9.58 -14.21
CA ILE A 408 8.49 -9.74 -13.38
C ILE A 408 8.60 -11.19 -12.91
N LYS A 409 9.76 -11.81 -13.18
CA LYS A 409 10.16 -13.12 -12.65
C LYS A 409 11.40 -12.98 -11.80
N ILE A 410 11.33 -13.52 -10.59
CA ILE A 410 12.49 -13.59 -9.72
C ILE A 410 13.41 -14.74 -10.20
N PRO A 411 14.73 -14.50 -10.34
CA PRO A 411 15.66 -15.59 -10.62
C PRO A 411 15.57 -16.70 -9.55
N PRO A 412 15.47 -17.99 -9.94
CA PRO A 412 15.42 -19.11 -8.99
C PRO A 412 16.60 -19.15 -8.03
N ARG A 413 17.76 -18.65 -8.49
CA ARG A 413 18.96 -18.44 -7.69
C ARG A 413 19.67 -17.14 -8.10
N GLY A 414 20.02 -16.32 -7.13
CA GLY A 414 20.81 -15.11 -7.28
C GLY A 414 22.22 -15.22 -6.66
N LYS A 415 22.73 -14.07 -6.23
CA LYS A 415 24.09 -13.92 -5.66
C LYS A 415 24.16 -12.83 -4.59
N ILE A 416 23.02 -12.48 -4.01
CA ILE A 416 22.85 -11.41 -3.03
C ILE A 416 22.08 -11.97 -1.85
N TYR A 417 22.52 -11.66 -0.63
CA TYR A 417 21.66 -11.81 0.54
C TYR A 417 21.49 -10.45 1.22
N SER A 418 20.33 -10.28 1.84
CA SER A 418 19.90 -9.05 2.49
C SER A 418 19.33 -9.36 3.85
N ILE A 419 20.15 -9.13 4.88
CA ILE A 419 19.81 -9.43 6.26
C ILE A 419 20.64 -8.55 7.19
N ASN A 420 20.09 -8.18 8.35
CA ASN A 420 20.82 -7.41 9.35
C ASN A 420 21.79 -8.30 10.15
N GLU A 421 23.01 -8.48 9.65
CA GLU A 421 24.04 -9.33 10.25
C GLU A 421 24.51 -8.93 11.65
N ALA A 422 24.17 -7.72 12.13
CA ALA A 422 24.42 -7.36 13.52
C ALA A 422 23.71 -8.30 14.51
N ASN A 423 22.65 -8.98 14.07
CA ASN A 423 21.90 -9.95 14.87
C ASN A 423 22.39 -11.40 14.71
N ARG A 424 23.49 -11.66 14.00
CA ARG A 424 23.95 -13.02 13.64
C ARG A 424 24.02 -13.98 14.83
N ASN A 425 24.57 -13.52 15.95
CA ASN A 425 24.72 -14.33 17.17
C ASN A 425 23.40 -14.61 17.91
N ASN A 426 22.32 -13.92 17.53
CA ASN A 426 21.00 -14.04 18.15
C ASN A 426 20.03 -14.90 17.33
N TRP A 427 20.43 -15.37 16.15
CA TRP A 427 19.62 -16.27 15.33
C TRP A 427 19.75 -17.71 15.78
N ASP A 428 18.82 -18.56 15.35
CA ASP A 428 18.94 -20.01 15.54
C ASP A 428 20.07 -20.63 14.68
N ALA A 429 20.43 -21.88 14.98
CA ALA A 429 21.53 -22.56 14.30
C ALA A 429 21.30 -22.74 12.78
N PRO A 430 20.09 -23.14 12.29
CA PRO A 430 19.84 -23.24 10.85
C PRO A 430 20.05 -21.92 10.11
N MET A 431 19.59 -20.80 10.67
CA MET A 431 19.77 -19.48 10.05
C MET A 431 21.24 -19.06 10.03
N GLN A 432 21.98 -19.32 11.10
CA GLN A 432 23.43 -19.05 11.16
C GLN A 432 24.18 -19.87 10.10
N GLU A 433 23.90 -21.18 10.01
CA GLU A 433 24.50 -22.07 9.01
C GLU A 433 24.18 -21.61 7.59
N TYR A 434 22.93 -21.22 7.33
CA TYR A 434 22.50 -20.75 6.04
C TYR A 434 23.26 -19.50 5.57
N ILE A 435 23.28 -18.44 6.39
CA ILE A 435 23.95 -17.19 6.03
C ILE A 435 25.46 -17.39 5.91
N GLU A 436 26.07 -18.21 6.77
CA GLU A 436 27.49 -18.56 6.65
C GLU A 436 27.78 -19.32 5.35
N GLY A 437 26.91 -20.25 4.96
CA GLY A 437 27.00 -20.96 3.68
C GLY A 437 26.92 -20.03 2.47
N LEU A 438 26.01 -19.03 2.50
CA LEU A 438 25.93 -18.00 1.46
C LEU A 438 27.19 -17.12 1.43
N ALA A 439 27.69 -16.69 2.59
CA ALA A 439 28.85 -15.81 2.70
C ALA A 439 30.19 -16.47 2.34
N THR A 440 30.33 -17.77 2.57
CA THR A 440 31.58 -18.52 2.31
C THR A 440 31.59 -19.25 0.98
N GLY A 441 30.43 -19.36 0.32
CA GLY A 441 30.29 -20.19 -0.88
C GLY A 441 30.02 -21.66 -0.60
N ASN A 442 29.87 -22.05 0.68
CA ASN A 442 29.44 -23.38 1.11
C ASN A 442 27.90 -23.56 1.01
N ASN A 443 27.32 -23.09 -0.08
CA ASN A 443 25.91 -23.25 -0.42
C ASN A 443 25.76 -24.12 -1.67
N ARG A 444 24.53 -24.55 -1.99
CA ARG A 444 24.23 -25.37 -3.17
C ARG A 444 24.76 -24.78 -4.47
N GLY A 445 24.74 -23.46 -4.60
CA GLY A 445 25.23 -22.73 -5.77
C GLY A 445 26.75 -22.63 -5.87
N LYS A 446 27.51 -23.03 -4.83
CA LYS A 446 28.97 -22.95 -4.75
C LYS A 446 29.54 -21.57 -5.10
N LYS A 447 28.82 -20.51 -4.72
CA LYS A 447 29.19 -19.12 -4.99
C LYS A 447 29.15 -18.30 -3.73
N VAL A 448 30.12 -17.41 -3.57
CA VAL A 448 30.11 -16.39 -2.52
C VAL A 448 29.06 -15.34 -2.87
N TYR A 449 28.11 -15.13 -1.96
CA TYR A 449 27.07 -14.11 -2.11
C TYR A 449 27.57 -12.75 -1.63
N THR A 450 27.03 -11.70 -2.23
CA THR A 450 27.29 -10.32 -1.85
C THR A 450 26.25 -9.83 -0.84
N SER A 451 26.68 -9.29 0.30
CA SER A 451 25.78 -8.66 1.27
C SER A 451 25.25 -7.32 0.74
N ARG A 452 23.93 -7.11 0.81
CA ARG A 452 23.26 -5.82 0.55
C ARG A 452 22.10 -5.67 1.52
N TYR A 453 22.11 -4.66 2.38
CA TYR A 453 21.02 -4.39 3.30
C TYR A 453 20.75 -2.89 3.33
N ILE A 454 19.60 -2.47 2.77
CA ILE A 454 19.17 -1.07 2.73
C ILE A 454 18.57 -0.68 4.08
N GLY A 455 17.85 -1.60 4.71
CA GLY A 455 17.13 -1.34 5.97
C GLY A 455 15.71 -0.79 5.76
N SER A 456 15.18 -0.88 4.54
CA SER A 456 13.75 -0.73 4.21
C SER A 456 13.32 -2.02 3.50
N MET A 457 12.24 -2.62 3.98
CA MET A 457 11.74 -3.88 3.42
C MET A 457 11.40 -3.70 1.94
N VAL A 458 10.70 -2.64 1.56
CA VAL A 458 10.31 -2.37 0.17
C VAL A 458 11.53 -2.26 -0.73
N GLY A 459 12.56 -1.53 -0.31
CA GLY A 459 13.80 -1.38 -1.08
C GLY A 459 14.56 -2.70 -1.25
N ASP A 460 14.71 -3.46 -0.16
CA ASP A 460 15.44 -4.73 -0.17
C ASP A 460 14.68 -5.83 -0.95
N VAL A 461 13.35 -5.89 -0.82
CA VAL A 461 12.51 -6.83 -1.58
C VAL A 461 12.44 -6.45 -3.05
N HIS A 462 12.33 -5.17 -3.42
CA HIS A 462 12.34 -4.74 -4.82
C HIS A 462 13.62 -5.18 -5.54
N ARG A 463 14.79 -4.99 -4.90
CA ARG A 463 16.07 -5.49 -5.43
C ARG A 463 16.07 -7.01 -5.55
N THR A 464 15.57 -7.71 -4.53
CA THR A 464 15.51 -9.18 -4.50
C THR A 464 14.63 -9.71 -5.64
N LEU A 465 13.50 -9.05 -5.92
CA LEU A 465 12.57 -9.39 -6.99
C LEU A 465 13.23 -9.27 -8.38
N LEU A 466 14.01 -8.22 -8.61
CA LEU A 466 14.64 -7.97 -9.92
C LEU A 466 15.96 -8.72 -10.13
N TYR A 467 16.78 -8.86 -9.08
CA TYR A 467 18.15 -9.39 -9.20
C TYR A 467 18.31 -10.81 -8.61
N GLY A 468 17.26 -11.35 -8.00
CA GLY A 468 17.30 -12.61 -7.29
C GLY A 468 18.15 -12.55 -6.02
N GLY A 469 18.27 -13.70 -5.36
CA GLY A 469 18.90 -13.81 -4.05
C GLY A 469 17.85 -13.82 -2.95
N VAL A 470 18.23 -13.35 -1.77
CA VAL A 470 17.44 -13.54 -0.53
C VAL A 470 17.30 -12.24 0.24
N PHE A 471 16.09 -11.98 0.73
CA PHE A 471 15.80 -11.04 1.80
C PHE A 471 15.36 -11.81 3.05
N GLY A 472 15.89 -11.42 4.20
CA GLY A 472 15.61 -12.07 5.48
C GLY A 472 15.47 -11.10 6.64
N TYR A 473 14.43 -11.33 7.43
CA TYR A 473 14.22 -10.78 8.76
C TYR A 473 13.79 -11.93 9.69
N PRO A 474 14.72 -12.83 10.07
CA PRO A 474 14.41 -14.00 10.88
C PRO A 474 14.04 -13.60 12.33
N ALA A 475 13.58 -14.58 13.10
CA ALA A 475 13.45 -14.44 14.53
C ALA A 475 14.83 -14.29 15.17
N ASP A 476 14.89 -13.57 16.28
CA ASP A 476 16.09 -13.44 17.10
C ASP A 476 15.74 -13.55 18.59
N THR A 477 16.74 -13.60 19.46
CA THR A 477 16.55 -13.73 20.92
C THR A 477 15.70 -12.62 21.55
N LYS A 478 15.63 -11.43 20.94
CA LYS A 478 14.80 -10.30 21.39
C LYS A 478 13.42 -10.33 20.72
N ASN A 479 13.39 -10.60 19.42
CA ASN A 479 12.19 -10.63 18.58
C ASN A 479 11.88 -12.08 18.19
N VAL A 480 11.43 -12.87 19.17
CA VAL A 480 11.21 -14.31 19.00
C VAL A 480 10.15 -14.65 17.94
N ASN A 481 9.24 -13.71 17.66
CA ASN A 481 8.22 -13.81 16.62
C ASN A 481 8.58 -12.97 15.37
N GLY A 482 9.85 -12.58 15.20
CA GLY A 482 10.28 -11.65 14.15
C GLY A 482 9.82 -10.20 14.40
N LYS A 483 10.23 -9.30 13.50
CA LYS A 483 9.86 -7.87 13.58
C LYS A 483 8.71 -7.50 12.65
N LEU A 484 8.65 -8.07 11.46
CA LEU A 484 7.68 -7.69 10.42
C LEU A 484 6.27 -8.18 10.77
N ARG A 485 5.24 -7.40 10.43
CA ARG A 485 3.83 -7.71 10.65
C ARG A 485 3.31 -8.61 9.52
N LEU A 486 2.50 -9.60 9.86
CA LEU A 486 2.00 -10.60 8.91
C LEU A 486 1.09 -9.98 7.86
N LEU A 487 0.09 -9.20 8.28
CA LEU A 487 -1.00 -8.77 7.41
C LEU A 487 -0.63 -7.71 6.38
N TYR A 488 0.14 -6.69 6.79
CA TYR A 488 0.41 -5.52 5.94
C TYR A 488 1.84 -5.48 5.38
N GLU A 489 2.75 -6.34 5.84
CA GLU A 489 4.12 -6.43 5.31
C GLU A 489 4.40 -7.82 4.71
N ALA A 490 4.38 -8.88 5.53
CA ALA A 490 4.87 -10.19 5.11
C ALA A 490 3.99 -10.88 4.07
N ALA A 491 2.66 -10.90 4.25
CA ALA A 491 1.73 -11.55 3.33
C ALA A 491 1.64 -10.84 1.97
N PRO A 492 1.48 -9.49 1.88
CA PRO A 492 1.48 -8.79 0.59
C PRO A 492 2.77 -8.99 -0.21
N MET A 493 3.93 -8.90 0.46
CA MET A 493 5.23 -9.10 -0.19
C MET A 493 5.46 -10.55 -0.61
N SER A 494 5.01 -11.51 0.20
CA SER A 494 5.04 -12.93 -0.14
C SER A 494 4.19 -13.25 -1.36
N PHE A 495 3.01 -12.63 -1.48
CA PHE A 495 2.15 -12.84 -2.64
C PHE A 495 2.84 -12.40 -3.93
N LEU A 496 3.52 -11.26 -3.91
CA LEU A 496 4.32 -10.78 -5.04
C LEU A 496 5.47 -11.73 -5.37
N VAL A 497 6.26 -12.13 -4.37
CA VAL A 497 7.41 -13.02 -4.58
C VAL A 497 6.99 -14.36 -5.17
N GLU A 498 5.91 -14.97 -4.65
CA GLU A 498 5.42 -16.23 -5.18
C GLU A 498 4.83 -16.11 -6.60
N GLN A 499 4.12 -15.01 -6.89
CA GLN A 499 3.61 -14.73 -8.25
C GLN A 499 4.74 -14.47 -9.26
N ALA A 500 5.91 -14.03 -8.79
CA ALA A 500 7.12 -13.90 -9.59
C ALA A 500 7.90 -15.22 -9.72
N GLY A 501 7.49 -16.31 -9.07
CA GLY A 501 8.14 -17.62 -9.10
C GLY A 501 9.14 -17.89 -7.96
N GLY A 502 9.18 -17.03 -6.96
CA GLY A 502 9.99 -17.19 -5.75
C GLY A 502 9.25 -17.95 -4.65
N LYS A 503 9.82 -17.92 -3.44
CA LYS A 503 9.22 -18.52 -2.25
C LYS A 503 9.39 -17.60 -1.05
N SER A 504 8.52 -17.76 -0.05
CA SER A 504 8.67 -17.13 1.26
C SER A 504 8.29 -18.08 2.40
N THR A 505 9.03 -17.99 3.50
CA THR A 505 8.93 -18.92 4.63
C THR A 505 9.32 -18.25 5.94
N THR A 506 8.84 -18.80 7.06
CA THR A 506 9.37 -18.53 8.40
C THR A 506 10.65 -19.34 8.70
N GLY A 507 11.04 -20.21 7.78
CA GLY A 507 11.97 -21.32 7.99
C GLY A 507 11.23 -22.65 8.16
N LEU A 508 10.06 -22.61 8.82
CA LEU A 508 9.26 -23.79 9.14
C LEU A 508 7.94 -23.87 8.37
N VAL A 509 7.33 -22.73 8.07
CA VAL A 509 5.98 -22.64 7.48
C VAL A 509 5.99 -21.58 6.37
N ARG A 510 5.28 -21.86 5.27
CA ARG A 510 5.05 -20.92 4.18
C ARG A 510 4.19 -19.74 4.65
N ILE A 511 4.62 -18.52 4.35
CA ILE A 511 4.00 -17.29 4.90
C ILE A 511 2.54 -17.15 4.49
N MET A 512 2.22 -17.43 3.22
CA MET A 512 0.87 -17.30 2.68
C MET A 512 -0.17 -18.21 3.35
N ASP A 513 0.28 -19.29 4.01
CA ASP A 513 -0.56 -20.29 4.64
C ASP A 513 -0.80 -20.03 6.14
N ILE A 514 -0.20 -18.98 6.71
CA ILE A 514 -0.33 -18.66 8.14
C ILE A 514 -1.69 -17.98 8.38
N PRO A 515 -2.60 -18.57 9.17
CA PRO A 515 -3.80 -17.89 9.61
C PRO A 515 -3.44 -16.82 10.66
N PRO A 516 -3.73 -15.54 10.43
CA PRO A 516 -3.45 -14.48 11.38
C PRO A 516 -4.27 -14.67 12.65
N LYS A 517 -3.63 -14.50 13.81
CA LYS A 517 -4.28 -14.53 15.12
C LYS A 517 -4.58 -13.14 15.69
N ALA A 518 -3.89 -12.14 15.19
CA ALA A 518 -4.06 -10.75 15.59
C ALA A 518 -3.70 -9.85 14.41
N VAL A 519 -4.28 -8.66 14.39
CA VAL A 519 -4.09 -7.67 13.32
C VAL A 519 -2.59 -7.30 13.24
N HIS A 520 -1.99 -7.00 14.40
CA HIS A 520 -0.57 -6.68 14.54
C HIS A 520 0.35 -7.89 14.79
N GLN A 521 -0.03 -9.09 14.37
CA GLN A 521 0.81 -10.27 14.55
C GLN A 521 2.15 -10.11 13.82
N ARG A 522 3.27 -10.25 14.54
CA ARG A 522 4.61 -10.31 13.93
C ARG A 522 4.95 -11.73 13.46
N VAL A 523 5.82 -11.82 12.45
CA VAL A 523 6.28 -13.08 11.88
C VAL A 523 7.76 -12.99 11.45
N PRO A 524 8.59 -14.02 11.69
CA PRO A 524 9.90 -14.11 11.06
C PRO A 524 9.73 -14.42 9.57
N LEU A 525 10.60 -13.86 8.74
CA LEU A 525 10.39 -13.89 7.30
C LEU A 525 11.71 -14.06 6.54
N VAL A 526 11.76 -15.02 5.64
CA VAL A 526 12.77 -15.11 4.60
C VAL A 526 12.08 -15.35 3.26
N MET A 527 12.47 -14.58 2.24
CA MET A 527 11.91 -14.68 0.89
C MET A 527 12.96 -14.46 -0.18
N GLY A 528 12.74 -14.99 -1.37
CA GLY A 528 13.71 -14.88 -2.44
C GLY A 528 13.51 -15.90 -3.56
N GLY A 529 14.60 -16.16 -4.28
CA GLY A 529 14.64 -17.19 -5.31
C GLY A 529 14.31 -18.57 -4.73
N SER A 530 13.59 -19.39 -5.52
CA SER A 530 13.08 -20.67 -5.07
C SER A 530 14.16 -21.60 -4.53
N ASP A 531 15.32 -21.64 -5.20
CA ASP A 531 16.41 -22.55 -4.85
C ASP A 531 17.07 -22.16 -3.54
N GLU A 532 17.16 -20.86 -3.24
CA GLU A 532 17.70 -20.37 -1.97
C GLU A 532 16.79 -20.66 -0.80
N ILE A 533 15.48 -20.52 -1.00
CA ILE A 533 14.51 -20.78 0.07
C ILE A 533 14.38 -22.27 0.33
N ASP A 534 14.45 -23.11 -0.69
CA ASP A 534 14.48 -24.58 -0.51
C ASP A 534 15.73 -25.02 0.27
N GLU A 535 16.88 -24.37 0.03
CA GLU A 535 18.11 -24.59 0.80
C GLU A 535 17.95 -24.25 2.28
N LEU A 536 17.30 -23.13 2.59
CA LEU A 536 17.00 -22.76 3.97
C LEU A 536 16.04 -23.77 4.63
N VAL A 537 14.96 -24.12 3.96
CA VAL A 537 13.93 -25.03 4.51
C VAL A 537 14.51 -26.40 4.83
N GLU A 538 15.42 -26.92 4.01
CA GLU A 538 16.10 -28.19 4.32
C GLU A 538 16.99 -28.12 5.56
N LEU A 539 17.60 -26.97 5.86
CA LEU A 539 18.36 -26.79 7.11
C LEU A 539 17.46 -26.80 8.34
N TYR A 540 16.24 -26.26 8.22
CA TYR A 540 15.24 -26.31 9.30
C TYR A 540 14.58 -27.69 9.49
N GLN A 541 14.72 -28.60 8.51
CA GLN A 541 14.16 -29.96 8.58
C GLN A 541 15.13 -31.00 9.18
N LYS A 542 16.43 -30.68 9.24
CA LYS A 542 17.44 -31.53 9.87
C LYS A 542 17.39 -31.39 11.39
#